data_AF-A0A522F1V6-F1
#
_entry.id   AF-A0A522F1V6-F1
#
_cell.length_a   1.000
_cell.length_b   1.000
_cell.length_c   1.000
_cell.angle_alpha   90.00
_cell.angle_beta   90.00
_cell.angle_gamma   90.00
#
_symmetry.space_group_name_H-M   'P 1'
#
loop_
_entity.id
_entity.type
_entity.pdbx_description
1 polymer ?
#
loop_
_entity_poly.entity_id
_entity_poly.type
_entity_poly.pdbx_seq_one_letter_code
_entity_poly.pdbx_strand_id
1 'polypeptide(L)'
;MTTIGEWWMWIIFFAVVLGMLCVDLFLFGGRKVHRVSTREALSWTLVWVVLSLLFNLLLWIYLRQHLGIELANEKALEFFTGYLIEKSLSVDNIFIILLVFNYFAIPQEYQRRVLIYGVLGAIVMRLLIILLGTWIITHFHWVFYLFGLLILVTGFKMLFFKDTKPELEQNSLLQWMRHHLR
;
A
#
# COMPACT_ATOMS: atom_id res chain seq x y z
N MET A 1 11.38 -9.01 27.34
CA MET A 1 10.88 -9.10 25.96
C MET A 1 12.09 -9.29 25.07
N THR A 2 12.31 -10.49 24.53
CA THR A 2 13.43 -10.78 23.64
C THR A 2 13.12 -10.18 22.27
N THR A 3 13.76 -9.06 21.95
CA THR A 3 13.66 -8.40 20.65
C THR A 3 14.24 -9.33 19.60
N ILE A 4 13.40 -9.83 18.68
CA ILE A 4 13.79 -10.74 17.60
C ILE A 4 14.62 -10.00 16.52
N GLY A 5 14.53 -8.68 16.47
CA GLY A 5 15.25 -7.83 15.51
C GLY A 5 16.51 -7.23 16.12
N GLU A 6 17.67 -7.74 15.72
CA GLU A 6 18.96 -7.11 15.96
C GLU A 6 19.14 -5.86 15.07
N TRP A 7 19.88 -4.86 15.54
CA TRP A 7 20.07 -3.57 14.84
C TRP A 7 20.64 -3.73 13.41
N TRP A 8 21.46 -4.77 13.17
CA TRP A 8 22.02 -5.07 11.86
C TRP A 8 20.97 -5.62 10.88
N MET A 9 19.93 -6.34 11.35
CA MET A 9 18.84 -6.82 10.50
C MET A 9 18.04 -5.65 9.93
N TRP A 10 17.82 -4.61 10.75
CA TRP A 10 17.19 -3.37 10.32
C TRP A 10 18.02 -2.65 9.25
N ILE A 11 19.35 -2.58 9.43
CA ILE A 11 20.24 -1.98 8.42
C ILE A 11 20.16 -2.74 7.10
N ILE A 12 20.21 -4.07 7.11
CA ILE A 12 20.08 -4.88 5.90
C ILE A 12 18.70 -4.68 5.25
N PHE A 13 17.63 -4.68 6.04
CA PHE A 13 16.28 -4.43 5.55
C PHE A 13 16.16 -3.06 4.86
N PHE A 14 16.60 -1.98 5.51
CA PHE A 14 16.57 -0.65 4.91
C PHE A 14 17.46 -0.56 3.68
N ALA A 15 18.64 -1.19 3.68
CA ALA A 15 19.54 -1.22 2.53
C ALA A 15 18.91 -1.94 1.32
N VAL A 16 18.25 -3.08 1.53
CA VAL A 16 17.53 -3.82 0.48
C VAL A 16 16.37 -2.99 -0.05
N VAL A 17 15.55 -2.40 0.83
CA VAL A 17 14.40 -1.57 0.44
C VAL A 17 14.85 -0.36 -0.37
N LEU A 18 15.85 0.38 0.12
CA LEU A 18 16.40 1.55 -0.59
C LEU A 18 17.06 1.14 -1.91
N GLY A 19 17.79 0.03 -1.93
CA GLY A 19 18.42 -0.49 -3.15
C GLY A 19 17.39 -0.87 -4.22
N MET A 20 16.34 -1.60 -3.83
CA MET A 20 15.25 -1.98 -4.73
C MET A 20 14.49 -0.76 -5.23
N LEU A 21 14.25 0.23 -4.38
CA LEU A 21 13.62 1.50 -4.74
C LEU A 21 14.49 2.30 -5.73
N CYS A 22 15.80 2.38 -5.50
CA CYS A 22 16.73 3.00 -6.45
C CYS A 22 16.68 2.28 -7.80
N VAL A 23 16.70 0.94 -7.82
CA VAL A 23 16.54 0.15 -9.05
C VAL A 23 15.23 0.51 -9.76
N ASP A 24 14.12 0.55 -9.04
CA ASP A 24 12.80 0.83 -9.62
C ASP A 24 12.71 2.24 -10.23
N LEU A 25 13.30 3.24 -9.55
CA LEU A 25 13.32 4.62 -10.02
C LEU A 25 14.29 4.86 -11.19
N PHE A 26 15.51 4.31 -11.12
CA PHE A 26 16.57 4.59 -12.09
C PHE A 26 16.53 3.65 -13.30
N LEU A 27 16.33 2.34 -13.11
CA LEU A 27 16.38 1.35 -14.21
C LEU A 27 15.09 1.28 -15.01
N PHE A 28 13.93 1.35 -14.33
CA PHE A 28 12.65 1.37 -15.04
C PHE A 28 12.28 2.76 -15.53
N GLY A 29 13.05 3.80 -15.16
CA GLY A 29 13.01 5.22 -15.58
C GLY A 29 12.75 5.50 -17.07
N GLY A 30 13.16 4.62 -17.98
CA GLY A 30 13.22 4.91 -19.42
C GLY A 30 12.18 4.27 -20.34
N ARG A 31 11.32 3.33 -19.91
CA ARG A 31 10.46 2.60 -20.87
C ARG A 31 9.11 3.27 -21.12
N LYS A 32 8.82 3.44 -22.42
CA LYS A 32 7.55 3.93 -22.98
C LYS A 32 6.38 3.26 -22.27
N VAL A 33 5.39 4.08 -21.90
CA VAL A 33 4.15 3.65 -21.23
C VAL A 33 3.43 2.66 -22.15
N HIS A 34 3.67 1.37 -21.96
CA HIS A 34 2.87 0.34 -22.59
C HIS A 34 1.52 0.38 -21.88
N ARG A 35 0.45 0.72 -22.61
CA ARG A 35 -0.90 0.69 -22.07
C ARG A 35 -1.29 -0.77 -21.85
N VAL A 36 -1.07 -1.27 -20.64
CA VAL A 36 -1.60 -2.57 -20.23
C VAL A 36 -3.12 -2.45 -20.24
N SER A 37 -3.78 -3.27 -21.06
CA SER A 37 -5.25 -3.30 -21.12
C SER A 37 -5.80 -3.79 -19.79
N THR A 38 -7.00 -3.36 -19.40
CA THR A 38 -7.65 -3.80 -18.14
C THR A 38 -7.76 -5.33 -18.06
N ARG A 39 -8.00 -5.99 -19.19
CA ARG A 39 -8.03 -7.46 -19.29
C ARG A 39 -6.67 -8.09 -19.02
N GLU A 40 -5.62 -7.51 -19.58
CA GLU A 40 -4.25 -7.99 -19.40
C GLU A 40 -3.78 -7.80 -17.95
N ALA A 41 -4.09 -6.64 -17.35
CA ALA A 41 -3.80 -6.35 -15.94
C ALA A 41 -4.54 -7.31 -14.98
N LEU A 42 -5.82 -7.61 -15.27
CA LEU A 42 -6.59 -8.59 -14.51
C LEU A 42 -6.01 -10.01 -14.65
N SER A 43 -5.65 -10.42 -15.88
CA SER A 43 -5.02 -11.72 -16.11
C SER A 43 -3.70 -11.85 -15.36
N TRP A 44 -2.83 -10.84 -15.41
CA TRP A 44 -1.58 -10.83 -14.64
C TRP A 44 -1.84 -10.90 -13.14
N THR A 45 -2.79 -10.13 -12.62
CA THR A 45 -3.16 -10.16 -11.20
C THR A 45 -3.63 -11.55 -10.80
N LEU A 46 -4.48 -12.19 -11.61
CA LEU A 46 -4.98 -13.54 -11.36
C LEU A 46 -3.84 -14.57 -11.36
N VAL A 47 -2.92 -14.50 -12.33
CA VAL A 47 -1.75 -15.39 -12.40
C VAL A 47 -0.92 -15.28 -11.14
N TRP A 48 -0.63 -14.07 -10.67
CA TRP A 48 0.14 -13.86 -9.44
C TRP A 48 -0.58 -14.37 -8.19
N VAL A 49 -1.91 -14.20 -8.11
CA VAL A 49 -2.73 -14.72 -7.02
C VAL A 49 -2.68 -16.25 -7.00
N VAL A 50 -2.95 -16.88 -8.14
CA VAL A 50 -2.93 -18.35 -8.26
C VAL A 50 -1.56 -18.90 -7.91
N LEU A 51 -0.49 -18.28 -8.40
CA LEU A 51 0.89 -18.69 -8.10
C LEU A 51 1.19 -18.62 -6.59
N SER A 52 0.78 -17.54 -5.92
CA SER A 52 0.96 -17.39 -4.47
C SER A 52 0.18 -18.44 -3.67
N LEU A 53 -1.08 -18.71 -4.06
CA LEU A 53 -1.90 -19.73 -3.42
C LEU A 53 -1.35 -21.14 -3.64
N LEU A 54 -0.86 -21.42 -4.86
CA LEU A 54 -0.23 -22.69 -5.20
C LEU A 54 1.06 -22.88 -4.38
N PHE A 55 1.89 -21.84 -4.27
CA PHE A 55 3.06 -21.85 -3.40
C PHE A 55 2.68 -22.14 -1.94
N ASN A 56 1.66 -21.47 -1.40
CA ASN A 56 1.20 -21.72 -0.02
C ASN A 56 0.73 -23.17 0.17
N LEU A 57 0.01 -23.72 -0.80
CA LEU A 57 -0.47 -25.10 -0.76
C LEU A 57 0.69 -26.10 -0.85
N LEU A 58 1.68 -25.85 -1.70
CA LEU A 58 2.89 -26.67 -1.78
C LEU A 58 3.72 -26.59 -0.48
N LEU A 59 3.85 -25.39 0.10
CA LEU A 59 4.50 -25.16 1.38
C LEU A 59 3.80 -25.96 2.48
N TRP A 60 2.47 -25.94 2.51
CA TRP A 60 1.68 -26.71 3.47
C TRP A 60 1.87 -28.22 3.30
N ILE A 61 1.83 -28.75 2.07
CA ILE A 61 2.08 -30.18 1.80
C ILE A 61 3.49 -30.57 2.24
N TYR A 62 4.49 -29.75 1.90
CA TYR A 62 5.88 -30.00 2.26
C TYR A 62 6.07 -30.01 3.78
N LEU A 63 5.57 -29.00 4.49
CA LEU A 63 5.67 -28.92 5.94
C LEU A 63 4.90 -30.04 6.64
N ARG A 64 3.73 -30.41 6.11
CA ARG A 64 2.92 -31.53 6.64
C ARG A 64 3.70 -32.85 6.59
N GLN A 65 4.49 -33.08 5.54
CA GLN A 65 5.27 -34.29 5.37
C GLN A 65 6.53 -34.34 6.27
N HIS A 66 7.13 -33.19 6.60
CA HIS A 66 8.44 -33.13 7.28
C HIS A 66 8.37 -32.73 8.76
N LEU A 67 7.45 -31.84 9.14
CA LEU A 67 7.38 -31.19 10.47
C LEU A 67 6.04 -31.38 11.18
N GLY A 68 5.07 -32.06 10.56
CA GLY A 68 3.76 -32.35 11.13
C GLY A 68 2.68 -31.33 10.75
N ILE A 69 1.42 -31.70 11.02
CA ILE A 69 0.23 -30.95 10.56
C ILE A 69 0.09 -29.60 11.30
N GLU A 70 0.43 -29.54 12.59
CA GLU A 70 0.22 -28.31 13.39
C GLU A 70 1.11 -27.16 12.91
N LEU A 71 2.41 -27.41 12.75
CA LEU A 71 3.35 -26.42 12.21
C LEU A 71 3.03 -26.05 10.75
N ALA A 72 2.59 -27.01 9.94
CA ALA A 72 2.18 -26.74 8.57
C ALA A 72 0.99 -25.77 8.51
N ASN A 73 -0.02 -25.99 9.36
CA ASN A 73 -1.18 -25.11 9.45
C ASN A 73 -0.79 -23.70 9.89
N GLU A 74 0.02 -23.58 10.95
CA GLU A 74 0.48 -22.29 11.46
C GLU A 74 1.23 -21.49 10.38
N LYS A 75 2.25 -22.09 9.75
CA LYS A 75 3.07 -21.38 8.75
C LYS A 75 2.34 -21.08 7.45
N ALA A 76 1.45 -21.97 7.01
CA ALA A 76 0.61 -21.69 5.84
C ALA A 76 -0.40 -20.57 6.11
N LEU A 77 -0.94 -20.48 7.34
CA LEU A 77 -1.80 -19.39 7.76
C LEU A 77 -1.03 -18.07 7.88
N GLU A 78 0.17 -18.07 8.46
CA GLU A 78 1.05 -16.89 8.52
C GLU A 78 1.36 -16.37 7.11
N PHE A 79 1.75 -17.26 6.18
CA PHE A 79 2.01 -16.88 4.79
C PHE A 79 0.76 -16.32 4.11
N PHE A 80 -0.38 -17.01 4.21
CA PHE A 80 -1.63 -16.58 3.59
C PHE A 80 -2.10 -15.23 4.12
N THR A 81 -2.07 -15.06 5.45
CA THR A 81 -2.47 -13.83 6.12
C THR A 81 -1.54 -12.69 5.75
N GLY A 82 -0.22 -12.92 5.75
CA GLY A 82 0.77 -11.95 5.29
C GLY A 82 0.53 -11.55 3.84
N TYR A 83 0.32 -12.52 2.95
CA TYR A 83 0.01 -12.25 1.54
C TYR A 83 -1.27 -11.40 1.37
N LEU A 84 -2.34 -11.71 2.10
CA LEU A 84 -3.57 -10.92 2.05
C LEU A 84 -3.38 -9.49 2.57
N ILE A 85 -2.64 -9.32 3.66
CA ILE A 85 -2.33 -7.99 4.21
C ILE A 85 -1.53 -7.17 3.18
N GLU A 86 -0.49 -7.74 2.59
CA GLU A 86 0.33 -7.08 1.56
C GLU A 86 -0.49 -6.72 0.32
N LYS A 87 -1.38 -7.61 -0.12
CA LYS A 87 -2.28 -7.33 -1.26
C LYS A 87 -3.30 -6.23 -0.94
N SER A 88 -3.94 -6.26 0.22
CA SER A 88 -4.87 -5.20 0.65
C SER A 88 -4.17 -3.84 0.73
N LEU A 89 -2.95 -3.80 1.28
CA LEU A 89 -2.16 -2.58 1.40
C LEU A 89 -1.74 -2.02 0.02
N SER A 90 -1.46 -2.90 -0.94
CA SER A 90 -1.17 -2.51 -2.32
C SER A 90 -2.40 -1.90 -3.02
N VAL A 91 -3.59 -2.47 -2.80
CA VAL A 91 -4.85 -2.00 -3.39
C VAL A 91 -5.25 -0.63 -2.84
N ASP A 92 -5.11 -0.42 -1.53
CA ASP A 92 -5.38 0.86 -0.86
C ASP A 92 -4.52 2.00 -1.43
N ASN A 93 -3.22 1.75 -1.57
CA ASN A 93 -2.28 2.72 -2.16
C ASN A 93 -2.68 3.11 -3.60
N ILE A 94 -3.02 2.14 -4.46
CA ILE A 94 -3.43 2.40 -5.85
C ILE A 94 -4.75 3.19 -5.89
N PHE A 95 -5.69 2.88 -5.00
CA PHE A 95 -6.98 3.57 -4.94
C PHE A 95 -6.83 5.06 -4.66
N ILE A 96 -6.03 5.42 -3.65
CA ILE A 96 -5.75 6.83 -3.32
C ILE A 96 -5.11 7.54 -4.50
N ILE A 97 -4.12 6.92 -5.15
CA ILE A 97 -3.43 7.50 -6.31
C ILE A 97 -4.41 7.75 -7.47
N LEU A 98 -5.29 6.79 -7.78
CA LEU A 98 -6.30 6.95 -8.83
C LEU A 98 -7.31 8.05 -8.49
N LEU A 99 -7.74 8.16 -7.24
CA LEU A 99 -8.63 9.24 -6.79
C LEU A 99 -7.97 10.60 -7.01
N VAL A 100 -6.72 10.76 -6.59
CA VAL A 100 -5.94 12.00 -6.77
C VAL A 100 -5.76 12.32 -8.26
N PHE A 101 -5.40 11.33 -9.10
CA PHE A 101 -5.22 11.54 -10.54
C PHE A 101 -6.50 11.97 -11.24
N ASN A 102 -7.63 11.35 -10.87
CA ASN A 102 -8.94 11.73 -11.39
C ASN A 102 -9.38 13.11 -10.90
N TYR A 103 -9.15 13.42 -9.62
CA TYR A 103 -9.50 14.71 -9.02
C TYR A 103 -8.77 15.88 -9.71
N PHE A 104 -7.49 15.72 -10.01
CA PHE A 104 -6.69 16.75 -10.70
C PHE A 104 -6.66 16.60 -12.23
N ALA A 105 -7.42 15.65 -12.80
CA ALA A 105 -7.46 15.37 -14.23
C ALA A 105 -6.06 15.25 -14.89
N ILE A 106 -5.13 14.55 -14.23
CA ILE A 106 -3.72 14.51 -14.64
C ILE A 106 -3.56 13.78 -15.98
N PRO A 107 -3.00 14.43 -17.04
CA PRO A 107 -2.76 13.78 -18.32
C PRO A 107 -1.84 12.56 -18.19
N GLN A 108 -2.12 11.53 -18.97
CA GLN A 108 -1.46 10.21 -18.93
C GLN A 108 0.07 10.29 -19.06
N GLU A 109 0.58 11.29 -19.77
CA GLU A 109 2.02 11.53 -19.96
C GLU A 109 2.74 11.91 -18.66
N TYR A 110 2.05 12.60 -17.74
CA TYR A 110 2.60 13.04 -16.46
C TYR A 110 2.32 12.09 -15.31
N GLN A 111 1.34 11.18 -15.44
CA GLN A 111 0.94 10.26 -14.38
C GLN A 111 2.11 9.47 -13.80
N ARG A 112 3.02 9.00 -14.66
CA ARG A 112 4.21 8.26 -14.21
C ARG A 112 5.14 9.11 -13.33
N ARG A 113 5.38 10.38 -13.68
CA ARG A 113 6.23 11.26 -12.87
C ARG A 113 5.56 11.59 -11.54
N VAL A 114 4.27 11.91 -11.58
CA VAL A 114 3.48 12.19 -10.36
C VAL A 114 3.41 10.96 -9.47
N LEU A 115 3.28 9.75 -10.06
CA LEU A 115 3.29 8.49 -9.35
C LEU A 115 4.60 8.28 -8.57
N ILE A 116 5.74 8.54 -9.21
CA ILE A 116 7.06 8.41 -8.58
C ILE A 116 7.19 9.36 -7.38
N TYR A 117 6.86 10.65 -7.56
CA TYR A 117 6.90 11.61 -6.47
C TYR A 117 5.89 11.28 -5.36
N GLY A 118 4.71 10.78 -5.73
CA GLY A 118 3.67 10.35 -4.81
C GLY A 118 4.08 9.15 -3.97
N VAL A 119 4.67 8.12 -4.58
CA VAL A 119 5.17 6.92 -3.87
C VAL A 119 6.33 7.28 -2.94
N LEU A 120 7.31 8.06 -3.42
CA LEU A 120 8.41 8.56 -2.59
C LEU A 120 7.89 9.35 -1.39
N GLY A 121 6.97 10.29 -1.63
CA GLY A 121 6.33 11.08 -0.58
C GLY A 121 5.54 10.21 0.40
N ALA A 122 4.78 9.24 -0.09
CA ALA A 122 4.00 8.32 0.74
C ALA A 122 4.90 7.46 1.63
N ILE A 123 6.03 6.96 1.13
CA ILE A 123 7.00 6.19 1.92
C ILE A 123 7.59 7.06 3.04
N VAL A 124 7.99 8.29 2.74
CA VAL A 124 8.52 9.22 3.74
C VAL A 124 7.47 9.56 4.79
N MET A 125 6.26 9.93 4.36
CA MET A 125 5.15 10.22 5.28
C MET A 125 4.81 9.02 6.14
N ARG A 126 4.81 7.81 5.57
CA ARG A 126 4.58 6.56 6.29
C ARG A 126 5.67 6.34 7.35
N LEU A 127 6.95 6.54 7.00
CA LEU A 127 8.05 6.43 7.96
C LEU A 127 7.88 7.43 9.12
N LEU A 128 7.56 8.69 8.81
CA LEU A 128 7.33 9.73 9.82
C LEU A 128 6.14 9.38 10.73
N ILE A 129 5.01 8.97 10.16
CA ILE A 129 3.82 8.59 10.92
C ILE A 129 4.08 7.37 11.80
N ILE A 130 4.85 6.38 11.34
CA ILE A 130 5.21 5.21 12.17
C ILE A 130 6.12 5.62 13.32
N LEU A 131 7.18 6.39 13.06
CA LEU A 131 8.11 6.83 14.09
C LEU A 131 7.44 7.75 15.13
N LEU A 132 6.66 8.73 14.68
CA LEU A 132 5.92 9.61 15.57
C LEU A 132 4.76 8.88 16.27
N GLY A 133 4.04 8.03 15.53
CA GLY A 133 2.89 7.28 16.03
C GLY A 133 3.28 6.30 17.12
N THR A 134 4.40 5.59 16.97
CA THR A 134 4.93 4.70 18.02
C THR A 134 5.27 5.47 19.29
N TRP A 135 5.89 6.65 19.17
CA TRP A 135 6.16 7.52 20.31
C TRP A 135 4.86 8.03 20.98
N ILE A 136 3.85 8.42 20.20
CA ILE A 136 2.57 8.90 20.75
C ILE A 136 1.80 7.77 21.44
N ILE A 137 1.71 6.59 20.83
CA ILE A 137 0.92 5.46 21.34
C ILE A 137 1.54 4.91 22.64
N THR A 138 2.88 4.91 22.75
CA THR A 138 3.56 4.46 23.98
C THR A 138 3.27 5.35 25.18
N HIS A 139 3.06 6.67 24.97
CA HIS A 139 2.69 7.60 26.02
C HIS A 139 1.17 7.72 26.24
N PHE A 140 0.35 7.59 25.18
CA PHE A 140 -1.09 7.84 25.23
C PHE A 140 -1.90 6.70 24.61
N HIS A 141 -2.21 5.69 25.42
CA HIS A 141 -2.95 4.49 25.00
C HIS A 141 -4.37 4.79 24.47
N TRP A 142 -5.01 5.89 24.92
CA TRP A 142 -6.33 6.29 24.43
C TRP A 142 -6.32 6.69 22.94
N VAL A 143 -5.17 7.16 22.44
CA VAL A 143 -4.99 7.56 21.03
C VAL A 143 -5.16 6.36 20.10
N PHE A 144 -4.80 5.16 20.55
CA PHE A 144 -5.02 3.93 19.78
C PHE A 144 -6.50 3.70 19.48
N TYR A 145 -7.38 3.88 20.46
CA TYR A 145 -8.83 3.74 20.27
C TYR A 145 -9.39 4.82 19.34
N LEU A 146 -8.86 6.05 19.42
CA LEU A 146 -9.25 7.14 18.52
C LEU A 146 -8.89 6.80 17.06
N PHE A 147 -7.66 6.35 16.80
CA PHE A 147 -7.23 5.96 15.45
C PHE A 147 -8.03 4.75 14.95
N GLY A 148 -8.29 3.75 15.79
CA GLY A 148 -9.13 2.61 15.45
C GLY A 148 -10.55 3.02 15.07
N LEU A 149 -11.17 3.92 15.85
CA LEU A 149 -12.50 4.46 15.55
C LEU A 149 -12.49 5.25 14.23
N LEU A 150 -11.49 6.09 14.00
CA LEU A 150 -11.34 6.86 12.76
C LEU A 150 -11.28 5.93 11.56
N ILE A 151 -10.44 4.89 11.60
CA ILE A 151 -10.31 3.89 10.54
C ILE A 151 -11.64 3.20 10.26
N LEU A 152 -12.37 2.78 11.31
CA LEU A 152 -13.68 2.16 11.17
C LEU A 152 -14.69 3.10 10.51
N VAL A 153 -14.74 4.36 10.93
CA VAL A 153 -15.65 5.37 10.36
C VAL A 153 -15.30 5.63 8.89
N THR A 154 -14.02 5.78 8.55
CA THR A 154 -13.60 5.98 7.16
C THR A 154 -13.86 4.76 6.29
N GLY A 155 -13.59 3.56 6.80
CA GLY A 155 -13.86 2.31 6.10
C GLY A 155 -15.36 2.13 5.84
N PHE A 156 -16.20 2.42 6.83
CA PHE A 156 -17.65 2.43 6.67
C PHE A 156 -18.07 3.46 5.61
N LYS A 157 -17.59 4.71 5.71
CA LYS A 157 -17.90 5.76 4.73
C LYS A 157 -17.54 5.34 3.29
N MET A 158 -16.40 4.69 3.07
CA MET A 158 -15.99 4.22 1.73
C MET A 158 -16.91 3.11 1.20
N LEU A 159 -17.48 2.26 2.05
CA LEU A 159 -18.44 1.23 1.64
C LEU A 159 -19.78 1.83 1.20
N PHE A 160 -20.23 2.90 1.85
CA PHE A 160 -21.55 3.51 1.56
C PHE A 160 -21.51 4.62 0.50
N PHE A 161 -20.38 5.34 0.34
CA PHE A 161 -20.27 6.49 -0.59
C PHE A 161 -19.68 6.14 -1.96
N LYS A 162 -19.95 4.92 -2.46
CA LYS A 162 -19.34 4.44 -3.73
C LYS A 162 -19.86 5.15 -4.99
N ASP A 163 -20.97 5.90 -4.91
CA ASP A 163 -21.66 6.48 -6.08
C ASP A 163 -21.83 8.00 -6.08
N THR A 164 -21.31 8.73 -5.07
CA THR A 164 -21.39 10.19 -5.08
C THR A 164 -20.18 10.75 -5.80
N LYS A 165 -20.36 11.15 -7.07
CA LYS A 165 -19.38 12.00 -7.77
C LYS A 165 -19.02 13.15 -6.81
N PRO A 166 -17.74 13.37 -6.45
CA PRO A 166 -17.38 14.53 -5.68
C PRO A 166 -17.82 15.74 -6.50
N GLU A 167 -18.80 16.50 -6.01
CA GLU A 167 -19.20 17.75 -6.64
C GLU A 167 -18.00 18.68 -6.60
N LEU A 168 -17.32 18.82 -7.76
CA LEU A 168 -16.13 19.64 -7.98
C LEU A 168 -16.34 21.13 -7.62
N GLU A 169 -17.55 21.56 -7.27
CA GLU A 169 -17.93 22.98 -7.20
C GLU A 169 -17.90 23.60 -5.80
N GLN A 170 -17.71 22.85 -4.72
CA GLN A 170 -17.82 23.39 -3.35
C GLN A 170 -16.49 23.55 -2.60
N ASN A 171 -15.34 23.47 -3.27
CA ASN A 171 -14.07 23.73 -2.60
C ASN A 171 -13.83 25.25 -2.50
N SER A 172 -14.12 25.84 -1.34
CA SER A 172 -13.92 27.28 -1.06
C SER A 172 -12.50 27.76 -1.35
N LEU A 173 -11.52 26.86 -1.30
CA LEU A 173 -10.12 27.12 -1.60
C LEU A 173 -9.89 27.36 -3.12
N LEU A 174 -10.61 26.64 -3.99
CA LEU A 174 -10.58 26.84 -5.45
C LEU A 174 -11.27 28.16 -5.86
N GLN A 175 -12.35 28.53 -5.18
CA GLN A 175 -13.01 29.84 -5.39
C GLN A 175 -12.11 31.00 -4.94
N TRP A 176 -11.42 30.85 -3.82
CA TRP A 176 -10.49 31.87 -3.32
C TRP A 176 -9.31 32.09 -4.27
N MET A 177 -8.69 31.01 -4.77
CA MET A 177 -7.58 31.10 -5.73
C MET A 177 -8.00 31.72 -7.06
N ARG A 178 -9.19 31.38 -7.58
CA ARG A 178 -9.71 31.98 -8.82
C ARG A 178 -10.01 33.48 -8.68
N HIS A 179 -10.34 33.94 -7.48
CA HIS A 179 -10.67 35.34 -7.24
C HIS A 179 -9.43 36.23 -7.06
N HIS A 180 -8.31 35.69 -6.56
CA HIS A 180 -7.10 36.46 -6.23
C HIS A 180 -5.98 36.44 -7.30
N LEU A 181 -6.03 35.55 -8.28
CA LEU A 181 -5.00 35.41 -9.34
C LEU A 181 -5.51 35.85 -10.72
N ARG A 182 -6.18 37.00 -10.80
CA ARG A 182 -6.42 37.70 -12.07
C ARG A 182 -5.33 38.71 -12.35
#